data_AF-M5WKL3-F1
#
_entry.id   AF-M5WKL3-F1
#
_cell.length_a   1.000
_cell.length_b   1.000
_cell.length_c   1.000
_cell.angle_alpha   90.00
_cell.angle_beta   90.00
_cell.angle_gamma   90.00
#
_symmetry.space_group_name_H-M   'P 1'
#
loop_
_entity.id
_entity.type
_entity.pdbx_description
1 polymer ?
#
loop_
_entity_poly.entity_id
_entity_poly.type
_entity_poly.pdbx_seq_one_letter_code
_entity_poly.pdbx_strand_id
1 'polypeptide(L)'
;MEAPMKFICILGLVAVICTSCLERVDGASACGKASPDDEAIKLAPCASAAQDANAPVSSGCCQQVKRLGQNPSCLCAVLLSDTAKNSGVKAEVAITIPKRCNFANRPVGYKCGPYTLP
;
A
#
# COMPACT_ATOMS: atom_id res chain seq x y z
N MET A 1 -46.48 21.83 -2.08
CA MET A 1 -45.44 21.85 -1.03
C MET A 1 -44.70 20.51 -1.06
N GLU A 2 -43.86 20.22 -2.05
CA GLU A 2 -43.43 18.81 -2.27
C GLU A 2 -42.08 18.75 -3.04
N ALA A 3 -41.02 19.49 -2.67
CA ALA A 3 -39.80 19.44 -3.51
C ALA A 3 -38.41 19.72 -2.90
N PRO A 4 -38.19 20.17 -1.64
CA PRO A 4 -36.81 20.46 -1.23
C PRO A 4 -36.15 19.35 -0.40
N MET A 5 -36.91 18.43 0.23
CA MET A 5 -36.33 17.52 1.24
C MET A 5 -35.50 16.39 0.62
N LYS A 6 -35.89 15.91 -0.57
CA LYS A 6 -35.23 14.80 -1.26
C LYS A 6 -33.88 15.21 -1.86
N PHE A 7 -33.78 16.45 -2.35
CA PHE A 7 -32.52 17.01 -2.86
C PHE A 7 -31.52 17.30 -1.74
N ILE A 8 -31.97 17.77 -0.57
CA ILE A 8 -31.11 17.99 0.60
C ILE A 8 -30.53 16.67 1.11
N CYS A 9 -31.33 15.60 1.17
CA CYS A 9 -30.84 14.27 1.59
C CYS A 9 -29.82 13.68 0.61
N ILE A 10 -30.03 13.85 -0.71
CA ILE A 10 -29.09 13.35 -1.72
C ILE A 10 -27.79 14.17 -1.69
N LEU A 11 -27.87 15.49 -1.51
CA LEU A 11 -26.70 16.37 -1.40
C LEU A 11 -25.89 16.08 -0.12
N GLY A 12 -26.57 15.82 0.99
CA GLY A 12 -25.93 15.39 2.25
C GLY A 12 -25.24 14.03 2.15
N LEU A 13 -25.85 13.08 1.43
CA LEU A 13 -25.25 11.76 1.19
C LEU A 13 -24.01 11.88 0.29
N VAL A 14 -24.05 12.69 -0.76
CA VAL A 14 -22.88 12.97 -1.63
C VAL A 14 -21.73 13.63 -0.86
N ALA A 15 -22.05 14.55 0.05
CA ALA A 15 -21.04 15.22 0.88
C ALA A 15 -20.36 14.25 1.87
N VAL A 16 -21.12 13.29 2.42
CA VAL A 16 -20.58 12.23 3.29
C VAL A 16 -19.74 11.20 2.52
N ILE A 17 -20.11 10.88 1.29
CA ILE A 17 -19.30 9.98 0.44
C ILE A 17 -17.99 10.66 0.03
N CYS A 18 -18.00 11.98 -0.21
CA CYS A 18 -16.80 12.75 -0.50
C CYS A 18 -15.81 12.83 0.67
N THR A 19 -16.27 12.87 1.93
CA THR A 19 -15.34 12.87 3.09
C THR A 19 -14.66 11.52 3.29
N SER A 20 -15.30 10.40 2.93
CA SER A 20 -14.65 9.08 2.90
C SER A 20 -13.71 8.85 1.71
N CYS A 21 -13.74 9.71 0.68
CA CYS A 21 -12.83 9.64 -0.48
C CYS A 21 -11.72 10.70 -0.46
N LEU A 22 -11.79 11.70 0.42
CA LEU A 22 -10.87 12.85 0.47
C LEU A 22 -9.85 12.79 1.63
N GLU A 23 -9.30 11.61 1.92
CA GLU A 23 -7.99 11.51 2.59
C GLU A 23 -6.82 11.59 1.59
N ARG A 24 -7.00 12.27 0.45
CA ARG A 24 -5.87 12.81 -0.32
C ARG A 24 -5.88 14.32 -0.18
N VAL A 25 -5.56 14.78 1.03
CA VAL A 25 -4.93 16.09 1.18
C VAL A 25 -3.58 15.96 0.50
N ASP A 26 -3.42 16.62 -0.66
CA ASP A 26 -2.12 16.79 -1.29
C ASP A 26 -1.14 17.41 -0.29
N GLY A 27 -0.15 16.63 0.12
CA GLY A 27 0.86 17.06 1.08
C GLY A 27 1.83 15.95 1.45
N ALA A 28 2.50 15.36 0.45
CA ALA A 28 3.38 14.20 0.55
C ALA A 28 2.67 12.90 0.95
N SER A 29 2.69 11.92 0.04
CA SER A 29 2.33 10.55 0.40
C SER A 29 3.36 10.02 1.42
N ALA A 30 3.09 8.86 2.04
CA ALA A 30 4.12 8.16 2.82
C ALA A 30 5.41 7.90 2.02
N CYS A 31 5.32 7.94 0.68
CA CYS A 31 6.39 7.80 -0.31
C CYS A 31 6.91 9.14 -0.86
N GLY A 32 6.54 10.28 -0.25
CA GLY A 32 6.97 11.61 -0.66
C GLY A 32 6.17 12.12 -1.87
N LYS A 33 6.84 12.31 -3.00
CA LYS A 33 6.26 12.89 -4.22
C LYS A 33 5.48 11.90 -5.09
N ALA A 34 5.72 10.60 -4.93
CA ALA A 34 5.06 9.54 -5.69
C ALA A 34 3.95 8.91 -4.86
N SER A 35 2.86 8.46 -5.47
CA SER A 35 1.82 7.74 -4.74
C SER A 35 2.32 6.34 -4.33
N PRO A 36 1.79 5.73 -3.25
CA PRO A 36 2.09 4.33 -2.95
C PRO A 36 1.73 3.40 -4.11
N ASP A 37 0.72 3.74 -4.91
CA ASP A 37 0.38 3.00 -6.13
C ASP A 37 1.45 3.10 -7.22
N ASP A 38 2.05 4.28 -7.43
CA ASP A 38 3.15 4.47 -8.39
C ASP A 38 4.39 3.66 -7.97
N GLU A 39 4.68 3.60 -6.67
CA GLU A 39 5.76 2.78 -6.13
C GLU A 39 5.42 1.27 -6.16
N ALA A 40 4.14 0.90 -6.02
CA ALA A 40 3.69 -0.49 -6.13
C ALA A 40 3.92 -1.06 -7.53
N ILE A 41 3.73 -0.25 -8.59
CA ILE A 41 4.01 -0.67 -9.97
C ILE A 41 5.49 -1.08 -10.13
N LYS A 42 6.41 -0.39 -9.45
CA LYS A 42 7.85 -0.73 -9.47
C LYS A 42 8.17 -2.05 -8.79
N LEU A 43 7.23 -2.57 -7.98
CA LEU A 43 7.29 -3.91 -7.38
C LEU A 43 6.63 -5.00 -8.24
N ALA A 44 6.25 -4.72 -9.49
CA ALA A 44 5.87 -5.75 -10.46
C ALA A 44 6.80 -7.00 -10.48
N PRO A 45 8.15 -6.89 -10.45
CA PRO A 45 9.02 -8.07 -10.38
C PRO A 45 8.92 -8.85 -9.06
N CYS A 46 8.27 -8.30 -8.03
CA CYS A 46 7.99 -8.97 -6.76
C CYS A 46 6.63 -9.66 -6.73
N ALA A 47 5.76 -9.47 -7.74
CA ALA A 47 4.37 -9.93 -7.68
C ALA A 47 4.24 -11.41 -7.30
N SER A 48 4.98 -12.29 -7.98
CA SER A 48 4.97 -13.74 -7.66
C SER A 48 5.45 -14.03 -6.23
N ALA A 49 6.49 -13.34 -5.78
CA ALA A 49 7.06 -13.50 -4.44
C ALA A 49 6.19 -12.88 -3.33
N ALA A 50 5.27 -11.99 -3.71
CA ALA A 50 4.31 -11.33 -2.85
C ALA A 50 2.94 -12.04 -2.83
N GLN A 51 2.68 -12.90 -3.81
CA GLN A 51 1.51 -13.78 -3.89
C GLN A 51 1.76 -15.14 -3.22
N ASP A 52 2.98 -15.67 -3.34
CA ASP A 52 3.36 -16.98 -2.85
C ASP A 52 4.67 -16.94 -2.03
N ALA A 53 4.61 -17.53 -0.83
CA ALA A 53 5.73 -17.52 0.12
C ALA A 53 6.91 -18.41 -0.31
N ASN A 54 6.68 -19.34 -1.24
CA ASN A 54 7.68 -20.28 -1.73
C ASN A 54 8.29 -19.80 -3.06
N ALA A 55 7.59 -18.94 -3.82
CA ALA A 55 8.02 -18.46 -5.13
C ALA A 55 9.32 -17.64 -5.04
N PRO A 56 10.38 -18.00 -5.79
CA PRO A 56 11.70 -17.40 -5.64
C PRO A 56 11.66 -15.88 -5.82
N VAL A 57 12.48 -15.16 -5.05
CA VAL A 57 12.57 -13.70 -5.15
C VAL A 57 13.67 -13.34 -6.15
N SER A 58 13.31 -12.61 -7.21
CA SER A 58 14.30 -12.10 -8.17
C SER A 58 15.21 -11.04 -7.52
N SER A 59 16.46 -10.96 -7.97
CA SER A 59 17.40 -9.92 -7.51
C SER A 59 16.86 -8.50 -7.76
N GLY A 60 16.15 -8.30 -8.88
CA GLY A 60 15.49 -7.03 -9.20
C GLY A 60 14.39 -6.68 -8.21
N CYS A 61 13.61 -7.67 -7.75
CA CYS A 61 12.63 -7.47 -6.69
C CYS A 61 13.32 -7.01 -5.39
N CYS A 62 14.36 -7.72 -4.95
CA CYS A 62 15.09 -7.35 -3.74
C CYS A 62 15.70 -5.94 -3.83
N GLN A 63 16.18 -5.51 -5.00
CA GLN A 63 16.69 -4.15 -5.15
C GLN A 63 15.60 -3.09 -4.93
N GLN A 64 14.39 -3.30 -5.47
CA GLN A 64 13.28 -2.36 -5.29
C GLN A 64 12.77 -2.35 -3.85
N VAL A 65 12.60 -3.52 -3.24
CA VAL A 65 12.19 -3.62 -1.82
C VAL A 65 13.25 -3.03 -0.90
N LYS A 66 14.55 -3.17 -1.22
CA LYS A 66 15.63 -2.52 -0.45
C LYS A 66 15.54 -1.00 -0.51
N ARG A 67 15.19 -0.42 -1.67
CA ARG A 67 15.01 1.03 -1.85
C ARG A 67 13.82 1.53 -1.04
N LEU A 68 12.66 0.87 -1.16
CA LEU A 68 11.46 1.24 -0.41
C LEU A 68 11.60 0.97 1.10
N GLY A 69 12.35 -0.06 1.47
CA GLY A 69 12.59 -0.44 2.87
C GLY A 69 13.42 0.57 3.66
N GLN A 70 14.07 1.54 3.00
CA GLN A 70 14.69 2.69 3.68
C GLN A 70 13.63 3.63 4.29
N ASN A 71 12.41 3.60 3.75
CA ASN A 71 11.26 4.32 4.27
C ASN A 71 10.15 3.30 4.62
N PRO A 72 10.15 2.78 5.87
CA PRO A 72 9.18 1.76 6.27
C PRO A 72 7.73 2.23 6.12
N SER A 73 7.45 3.52 6.32
CA SER A 73 6.12 4.11 6.09
C SER A 73 5.68 3.98 4.63
N CYS A 74 6.57 4.27 3.68
CA CYS A 74 6.27 4.12 2.25
C CYS A 74 6.06 2.66 1.87
N LEU A 75 6.98 1.77 2.27
CA LEU A 75 6.84 0.34 2.00
C LEU A 75 5.51 -0.20 2.53
N CYS A 76 5.11 0.27 3.70
CA CYS A 76 3.84 -0.07 4.31
C CYS A 76 2.61 0.39 3.51
N ALA A 77 2.63 1.65 3.07
CA ALA A 77 1.57 2.21 2.25
C ALA A 77 1.47 1.49 0.89
N VAL A 78 2.60 1.09 0.31
CA VAL A 78 2.68 0.29 -0.91
C VAL A 78 2.03 -1.08 -0.71
N LEU A 79 2.31 -1.77 0.40
CA LEU A 79 1.70 -3.07 0.71
C LEU A 79 0.17 -2.99 0.87
N LEU A 80 -0.33 -1.86 1.36
CA LEU A 80 -1.75 -1.61 1.60
C LEU A 80 -2.44 -0.87 0.46
N SER A 81 -1.71 -0.57 -0.63
CA SER A 81 -2.23 0.19 -1.77
C SER A 81 -3.22 -0.62 -2.59
N ASP A 82 -4.09 0.07 -3.34
CA ASP A 82 -5.09 -0.59 -4.19
C ASP A 82 -4.42 -1.36 -5.33
N THR A 83 -3.29 -0.86 -5.85
CA THR A 83 -2.49 -1.56 -6.86
C THR A 83 -1.97 -2.90 -6.35
N ALA A 84 -1.46 -2.95 -5.11
CA ALA A 84 -0.99 -4.21 -4.52
C ALA A 84 -2.15 -5.20 -4.34
N LYS A 85 -3.28 -4.74 -3.78
CA LYS A 85 -4.49 -5.57 -3.59
C LYS A 85 -5.04 -6.11 -4.91
N ASN A 86 -5.18 -5.24 -5.92
CA ASN A 86 -5.73 -5.62 -7.22
C ASN A 86 -4.77 -6.53 -8.01
N SER A 87 -3.48 -6.48 -7.70
CA SER A 87 -2.47 -7.41 -8.24
C SER A 87 -2.43 -8.76 -7.52
N GLY A 88 -3.34 -9.01 -6.58
CA GLY A 88 -3.40 -10.26 -5.81
C GLY A 88 -2.29 -10.42 -4.78
N VAL A 89 -1.58 -9.34 -4.44
CA VAL A 89 -0.54 -9.36 -3.41
C VAL A 89 -1.16 -9.66 -2.05
N LYS A 90 -0.61 -10.65 -1.35
CA LYS A 90 -1.00 -10.97 0.02
C LYS A 90 -0.05 -10.25 0.97
N ALA A 91 -0.56 -9.30 1.74
CA ALA A 91 0.26 -8.55 2.69
C ALA A 91 1.03 -9.48 3.65
N GLU A 92 0.42 -10.58 4.11
CA GLU A 92 1.05 -11.61 4.96
C GLU A 92 2.28 -12.26 4.32
N VAL A 93 2.27 -12.46 3.00
CA VAL A 93 3.40 -13.04 2.27
C VAL A 93 4.42 -11.95 1.99
N ALA A 94 3.95 -10.78 1.54
CA ALA A 94 4.79 -9.69 1.11
C ALA A 94 5.67 -9.09 2.24
N ILE A 95 5.17 -9.05 3.49
CA ILE A 95 5.97 -8.63 4.66
C ILE A 95 7.17 -9.55 4.93
N THR A 96 7.17 -10.77 4.39
CA THR A 96 8.29 -11.72 4.52
C THR A 96 9.35 -11.53 3.43
N ILE A 97 9.07 -10.79 2.35
CA ILE A 97 10.02 -10.57 1.24
C ILE A 97 11.34 -9.97 1.73
N PRO A 98 11.37 -8.95 2.62
CA PRO A 98 12.62 -8.46 3.20
C PRO A 98 13.46 -9.54 3.92
N LYS A 99 12.82 -10.62 4.41
CA LYS A 99 13.46 -11.81 4.99
C LYS A 99 14.04 -12.72 3.94
N ARG A 100 13.27 -12.99 2.90
CA ARG A 100 13.67 -13.83 1.79
C ARG A 100 14.79 -13.20 0.96
N CYS A 101 14.85 -11.87 0.91
CA CYS A 101 15.95 -11.10 0.35
C CYS A 101 17.18 -10.93 1.28
N ASN A 102 17.13 -11.47 2.50
CA ASN A 102 18.22 -11.44 3.47
C ASN A 102 18.75 -10.02 3.80
N PHE A 103 17.88 -9.04 3.98
CA PHE A 103 18.31 -7.69 4.38
C PHE A 103 18.72 -7.63 5.85
N ALA A 104 19.94 -7.17 6.13
CA ALA A 104 20.50 -7.07 7.48
C ALA A 104 19.81 -6.00 8.35
N ASN A 105 19.44 -4.85 7.77
CA ASN A 105 18.79 -3.74 8.48
C ASN A 105 17.28 -3.73 8.20
N ARG A 106 16.57 -4.79 8.59
CA ARG A 106 15.10 -4.76 8.52
C ARG A 106 14.53 -4.02 9.73
N PRO A 107 13.53 -3.14 9.56
CA PRO A 107 12.78 -2.56 10.67
C PRO A 107 11.82 -3.60 11.28
N VAL A 108 12.40 -4.55 12.04
CA VAL A 108 11.65 -5.58 12.77
C VAL A 108 10.75 -4.92 13.80
N GLY A 109 9.48 -5.36 13.88
CA GLY A 109 8.49 -4.79 14.78
C GLY A 109 7.79 -3.53 14.26
N TYR A 110 8.09 -3.08 13.03
CA TYR A 110 7.37 -1.96 12.43
C TYR A 110 5.92 -2.36 12.12
N LYS A 111 4.98 -1.56 12.61
CA LYS A 111 3.54 -1.80 12.44
C LYS A 111 3.04 -1.21 11.13
N CYS A 112 2.40 -2.08 10.36
CA CYS A 112 1.80 -1.81 9.08
C CYS A 112 0.31 -2.06 9.07
N GLY A 113 -0.43 -1.11 9.65
CA GLY A 113 -1.84 -1.32 9.96
C GLY A 113 -1.98 -2.55 10.86
N PRO A 114 -2.69 -3.62 10.40
CA PRO A 114 -2.80 -4.87 11.17
C PRO A 114 -1.56 -5.78 11.10
N TYR A 115 -0.60 -5.52 10.19
CA TYR A 115 0.57 -6.37 9.99
C TYR A 115 1.79 -5.85 10.75
N THR A 116 2.73 -6.72 11.10
CA THR A 116 4.00 -6.33 11.72
C THR A 116 5.16 -6.97 10.96
N LEU A 117 6.19 -6.18 10.65
CA LEU A 117 7.36 -6.70 9.92
C LEU A 117 8.14 -7.70 10.79
N PRO A 118 8.30 -8.96 10.32
CA PRO A 118 9.03 -10.02 11.05
C PRO A 118 10.54 -9.93 10.84
#